data_AF-A0A1I3PIJ8-F1
#
_entry.id   AF-A0A1I3PIJ8-F1
#
_cell.length_a   1.000
_cell.length_b   1.000
_cell.length_c   1.000
_cell.angle_alpha   90.00
_cell.angle_beta   90.00
_cell.angle_gamma   90.00
#
_symmetry.space_group_name_H-M   'P 1'
#
loop_
_entity.id
_entity.type
_entity.pdbx_description
1 polymer ?
#
loop_
_entity_poly.entity_id
_entity_poly.type
_entity_poly.pdbx_seq_one_letter_code
_entity_poly.pdbx_strand_id
1 'polypeptide(L)' 'MVQRNIDDSMLHDLLETGDARFKDELRSWVAKALPGRNDNLICAAVILEDALVVKTVMHHFEWQG' A
#
# COMPACT_ATOMS: atom_id res chain seq x y z
N MET A 1 -10.43 -4.75 4.02
CA MET A 1 -9.61 -3.71 4.67
C MET A 1 -10.20 -3.26 6.00
N VAL A 2 -11.51 -2.98 6.06
CA VAL A 2 -12.23 -2.55 7.28
C VAL A 2 -11.97 -3.43 8.52
N GLN A 3 -11.95 -4.76 8.39
CA GLN A 3 -11.64 -5.68 9.50
C GLN A 3 -10.24 -5.50 10.12
N ARG A 4 -9.33 -4.81 9.42
CA ARG A 4 -7.96 -4.48 9.85
C ARG A 4 -7.81 -3.00 10.17
N ASN A 5 -8.93 -2.29 10.33
CA ASN A 5 -8.99 -0.85 10.60
C ASN A 5 -8.27 -0.02 9.52
N ILE A 6 -8.39 -0.41 8.26
CA ILE A 6 -7.91 0.36 7.11
C ILE A 6 -9.15 0.80 6.33
N ASP A 7 -9.40 2.10 6.31
CA ASP A 7 -10.48 2.72 5.57
C ASP A 7 -10.00 3.24 4.20
N ASP A 8 -10.93 3.76 3.40
CA ASP A 8 -10.66 4.24 2.06
C ASP A 8 -9.81 5.52 2.07
N SER A 9 -9.96 6.38 3.09
CA SER A 9 -9.15 7.59 3.23
C SER A 9 -7.68 7.26 3.46
N MET A 10 -7.40 6.25 4.29
CA MET A 10 -6.06 5.73 4.52
C MET A 10 -5.49 5.08 3.25
N LEU A 11 -6.33 4.39 2.46
CA LEU A 11 -5.88 3.81 1.20
C LEU A 11 -5.53 4.89 0.17
N HIS A 12 -6.32 5.95 0.06
CA HIS A 12 -6.00 7.07 -0.83
C HIS A 12 -4.71 7.76 -0.41
N ASP A 13 -4.56 8.08 0.88
CA ASP A 13 -3.34 8.67 1.42
C ASP A 13 -2.10 7.79 1.17
N LEU A 14 -2.22 6.47 1.36
CA LEU A 14 -1.17 5.50 1.02
C LEU A 14 -0.81 5.55 -0.46
N LEU A 15 -1.79 5.53 -1.37
CA LEU A 15 -1.55 5.49 -2.81
C LEU A 15 -0.98 6.80 -3.37
N GLU A 16 -1.34 7.95 -2.78
CA GLU A 16 -0.90 9.27 -3.23
C GLU A 16 0.48 9.66 -2.70
N THR A 17 0.83 9.23 -1.48
CA THR A 17 2.01 9.75 -0.76
C THR A 17 2.97 8.69 -0.25
N GLY A 18 2.67 7.41 -0.47
CA GLY A 18 3.52 6.30 -0.06
C GLY A 18 4.76 6.15 -0.94
N ASP A 19 5.75 5.45 -0.40
CA ASP A 19 6.95 5.07 -1.13
C ASP A 19 6.63 3.95 -2.12
N ALA A 20 6.89 4.19 -3.40
CA ALA A 20 6.66 3.22 -4.47
C ALA A 20 7.94 2.44 -4.80
N ARG A 21 7.85 1.10 -4.84
CA ARG A 21 8.86 0.21 -5.43
C ARG A 21 8.27 -0.54 -6.61
N PHE A 22 8.92 -0.42 -7.76
CA PHE A 22 8.49 -1.06 -8.99
C PHE A 22 9.15 -2.42 -9.13
N LYS A 23 8.34 -3.46 -9.33
CA LYS A 23 8.82 -4.77 -9.77
C LYS A 23 9.17 -4.74 -11.24
N ASP A 24 8.30 -4.08 -12.02
CA ASP A 24 8.38 -3.89 -13.46
C ASP A 24 7.47 -2.71 -13.87
N GLU A 25 7.26 -2.54 -15.18
CA GLU A 25 6.48 -1.44 -15.76
C GLU A 25 5.01 -1.40 -15.31
N LEU A 26 4.43 -2.55 -14.93
CA LEU A 26 3.02 -2.67 -14.56
C LEU A 26 2.83 -2.89 -13.07
N ARG A 27 3.76 -3.57 -12.38
CA ARG A 27 3.56 -4.01 -11.00
C ARG A 27 4.42 -3.21 -10.05
N SER A 28 3.80 -2.68 -9.00
CA SER A 28 4.51 -1.98 -7.93
C SER A 28 3.89 -2.25 -6.57
N TRP A 29 4.67 -1.91 -5.55
CA TRP A 29 4.23 -1.83 -4.16
C TRP A 29 4.29 -0.38 -3.73
N VAL A 30 3.24 0.10 -3.08
CA VAL A 30 3.22 1.41 -2.45
C VAL A 30 3.09 1.19 -0.95
N ALA A 31 4.08 1.63 -0.17
CA ALA A 31 4.08 1.45 1.28
C ALA A 31 4.19 2.78 2.02
N LYS A 32 3.49 2.90 3.15
CA LYS A 32 3.54 4.09 4.00
C LYS A 32 3.50 3.70 5.47
N ALA A 33 4.35 4.35 6.26
CA ALA A 33 4.26 4.29 7.71
C ALA A 33 3.08 5.15 8.17
N LEU A 34 2.06 4.53 8.77
CA LEU A 34 0.89 5.21 9.31
C LEU A 34 1.03 5.34 10.83
N PRO A 35 1.27 6.56 11.37
CA PRO A 35 1.46 6.76 12.80
C PRO A 35 0.18 6.44 13.58
N GLY A 36 0.32 5.99 14.82
CA GLY A 36 -0.81 5.60 15.68
C GLY A 36 -1.30 4.15 15.51
N ARG A 37 -0.58 3.34 14.73
CA ARG A 37 -0.83 1.91 14.57
C ARG A 37 0.35 1.07 15.05
N ASN A 38 0.09 -0.12 15.58
CA ASN A 38 1.13 -1.08 16.00
C ASN A 38 1.69 -1.89 14.81
N ASP A 39 1.03 -1.85 13.66
CA ASP A 39 1.39 -2.54 12.41
C ASP A 39 1.79 -1.54 11.31
N ASN A 40 2.50 -0.48 11.71
CA ASN A 40 2.51 0.82 11.06
C ASN A 40 2.97 0.85 9.60
N LEU A 41 3.74 -0.12 9.08
CA LEU A 41 4.01 -0.18 7.65
C LEU A 41 2.89 -0.91 6.92
N ILE A 42 2.00 -0.13 6.29
CA ILE A 42 0.95 -0.63 5.40
C ILE A 42 1.48 -0.60 3.97
N CYS A 43 1.19 -1.65 3.19
CA CYS A 43 1.63 -1.78 1.81
C CYS A 43 0.49 -2.23 0.90
N ALA A 44 0.31 -1.54 -0.22
CA ALA A 44 -0.58 -1.94 -1.30
C ALA A 44 0.24 -2.53 -2.45
N ALA A 45 -0.09 -3.76 -2.85
CA ALA A 45 0.37 -4.30 -4.12
C ALA A 45 -0.58 -3.83 -5.22
N VAL A 46 -0.05 -3.11 -6.20
CA VAL A 46 -0.84 -2.46 -7.26
C VAL A 46 -0.38 -2.90 -8.65
N ILE A 47 -1.31 -2.82 -9.60
CA ILE A 47 -1.04 -2.94 -11.04
C ILE A 47 -1.45 -1.64 -11.72
N LEU A 48 -0.56 -1.08 -12.53
CA LEU A 48 -0.75 0.11 -13.35
C LEU A 48 -1.10 -0.32 -14.79
N GLU A 49 -2.38 -0.32 -15.12
CA GLU A 49 -2.89 -0.52 -16.48
C GLU A 49 -3.64 0.76 -16.92
N ASP A 50 -4.79 0.64 -17.58
CA ASP A 50 -5.68 1.78 -17.86
C ASP A 50 -6.24 2.43 -16.57
N ALA A 51 -6.12 1.71 -15.45
CA ALA A 51 -6.42 2.19 -14.11
C ALA A 51 -5.40 1.62 -13.11
N LEU A 52 -5.30 2.25 -11.95
CA LEU A 52 -4.56 1.72 -10.82
C LEU A 52 -5.42 0.69 -10.08
N VAL A 53 -5.00 -0.57 -10.09
CA VAL A 53 -5.73 -1.67 -9.46
C VAL A 53 -5.02 -2.13 -8.20
N VAL A 54 -5.65 -1.92 -7.04
CA VAL A 54 -5.17 -2.48 -5.76
C VAL A 54 -5.53 -3.96 -5.70
N LYS A 55 -4.51 -4.83 -5.75
CA LYS A 55 -4.69 -6.28 -5.68
C LYS A 55 -4.80 -6.77 -4.25
N THR A 56 -3.96 -6.22 -3.37
CA THR A 56 -3.84 -6.64 -1.97
C THR A 56 -3.36 -5.48 -1.12
N VAL A 57 -3.91 -5.35 0.09
CA VAL A 57 -3.39 -4.46 1.15
C VAL A 57 -2.86 -5.31 2.30
N MET A 58 -1.60 -5.11 2.64
CA MET A 58 -0.83 -5.83 3.66
C MET A 58 -0.53 -4.90 4.83
N HIS A 59 -0.44 -5.49 6.03
CA HIS A 59 -0.07 -4.81 7.26
C HIS A 59 1.03 -5.63 7.95
N HIS A 60 1.84 -5.02 8.83
CA HIS A 60 3.13 -5.59 9.26
C HIS A 60 4.03 -5.94 8.06
N PHE A 61 4.00 -5.08 7.04
CA PHE A 61 4.88 -5.25 5.90
C PHE A 61 6.29 -4.81 6.27
N GLU A 62 7.30 -5.43 5.66
CA GLU A 62 8.68 -4.98 5.70
C GLU A 62 9.24 -5.07 4.28
N TRP A 63 10.02 -4.06 3.88
CA TRP A 63 10.76 -4.15 2.64
C TRP A 63 11.82 -5.24 2.75
N GLN A 64 11.75 -6.24 1.87
CA GLN A 64 12.89 -7.14 1.71
C GLN A 64 14.00 -6.37 0.98
N GLY A 65 15.19 -6.39 1.59
CA GLY A 65 16.42 -5.78 1.06
C GLY A 65 17.06 -6.62 -0.04
#